data_AF-A0A1G9I8H0-F1
#
_entry.id   AF-A0A1G9I8H0-F1
#
_cell.length_a   1.000
_cell.length_b   1.000
_cell.length_c   1.000
_cell.angle_alpha   90.00
_cell.angle_beta   90.00
_cell.angle_gamma   90.00
#
_symmetry.space_group_name_H-M   'P 1'
#
loop_
_entity.id
_entity.type
_entity.pdbx_description
1 polymer ?
#
loop_
_entity_poly.entity_id
_entity_poly.type
_entity_poly.pdbx_seq_one_letter_code
_entity_poly.pdbx_strand_id
1 'polypeptide(L)'
;MKQLYVKVVKQVAADTAYLCTAFPIALAAFAVGVAAFAAGVGTVAVWVGVPILAATLYAVRGLSAAARGRLAALLRRPVARPRYKRAPGDAGRMRRFLAPLTDPRSWKDLVWAAVQFPVALFGFVAGVTWWAVTLAVTLYPLYGWLIRRHVETDGMEYATTWLGWGDAYSDATTLAGIGSFVFSMLQPVVLRGLAKMQSAVDAALLTSPADEVRPPVVGDAVARARQRLAV
;
A
#
# COMPACT_ATOMS: atom_id res chain seq x y z
N MET A 1 -10.98 16.06 -25.75
CA MET A 1 -10.61 14.63 -25.88
C MET A 1 -9.18 14.32 -25.41
N LYS A 2 -8.11 14.81 -26.07
CA LYS A 2 -6.70 14.48 -25.72
C LYS A 2 -6.31 14.69 -24.24
N GLN A 3 -6.77 15.76 -23.61
CA GLN A 3 -6.48 16.07 -22.19
C GLN A 3 -7.12 15.10 -21.19
N LEU A 4 -8.27 14.51 -21.53
CA LEU A 4 -8.92 13.53 -20.66
C LEU A 4 -8.15 12.20 -20.69
N TYR A 5 -7.75 11.77 -21.88
CA TYR A 5 -6.99 10.53 -22.08
C TYR A 5 -5.68 10.53 -21.31
N VAL A 6 -4.89 11.61 -21.40
CA VAL A 6 -3.61 11.73 -20.68
C VAL A 6 -3.80 11.66 -19.16
N LYS A 7 -4.88 12.22 -18.64
CA LYS A 7 -5.20 12.15 -17.20
C LYS A 7 -5.52 10.72 -16.76
N VAL A 8 -6.34 10.01 -17.53
CA VAL A 8 -6.72 8.62 -17.22
C VAL A 8 -5.49 7.70 -17.25
N VAL A 9 -4.64 7.80 -18.27
CA VAL A 9 -3.42 6.99 -18.37
C VAL A 9 -2.46 7.26 -17.20
N LYS A 10 -2.21 8.53 -16.88
CA LYS A 10 -1.36 8.90 -15.74
C LYS A 10 -1.92 8.42 -14.41
N GLN A 11 -3.24 8.41 -14.28
CA GLN A 11 -3.90 7.92 -13.08
C GLN A 11 -3.77 6.40 -12.94
N VAL A 12 -4.06 5.64 -14.00
CA VAL A 12 -3.91 4.18 -14.02
C VAL A 12 -2.47 3.77 -13.71
N ALA A 13 -1.49 4.49 -14.28
CA ALA A 13 -0.08 4.26 -14.00
C ALA A 13 0.27 4.53 -12.53
N ALA A 14 -0.23 5.64 -11.96
CA ALA A 14 -0.01 5.98 -10.55
C ALA A 14 -0.66 4.98 -9.60
N ASP A 15 -1.90 4.56 -9.86
CA ASP A 15 -2.65 3.61 -9.04
C ASP A 15 -1.98 2.21 -9.11
N THR A 16 -1.56 1.78 -10.30
CA THR A 16 -0.82 0.51 -10.47
C THR A 16 0.52 0.55 -9.74
N ALA A 17 1.30 1.62 -9.92
CA ALA A 17 2.57 1.80 -9.22
C ALA A 17 2.38 1.79 -7.71
N TYR A 18 1.31 2.41 -7.20
CA TYR A 18 0.96 2.40 -5.78
C TYR A 18 0.71 0.98 -5.27
N LEU A 19 -0.13 0.20 -5.95
CA LEU A 19 -0.45 -1.18 -5.57
C LEU A 19 0.79 -2.08 -5.61
N CYS A 20 1.57 -2.01 -6.70
CA CYS A 20 2.79 -2.82 -6.87
C CYS A 20 3.84 -2.53 -5.81
N THR A 21 3.99 -1.26 -5.42
CA THR A 21 4.97 -0.88 -4.40
C THR A 21 4.44 -1.07 -2.97
N ALA A 22 3.10 -1.15 -2.76
CA ALA A 22 2.49 -1.32 -1.43
C ALA A 22 2.82 -2.68 -0.84
N PHE A 23 2.73 -3.71 -1.67
CA PHE A 23 2.98 -5.09 -1.29
C PHE A 23 4.37 -5.36 -0.69
N PRO A 24 5.50 -5.01 -1.35
CA PRO A 24 6.82 -5.29 -0.78
C PRO A 24 7.05 -4.57 0.54
N ILE A 25 6.52 -3.35 0.71
CA ILE A 25 6.64 -2.60 1.96
C ILE A 25 5.83 -3.27 3.07
N ALA A 26 4.58 -3.63 2.79
CA ALA A 26 3.72 -4.28 3.77
C ALA A 26 4.23 -5.69 4.13
N LEU A 27 4.74 -6.44 3.16
CA LEU A 27 5.38 -7.74 3.37
C LEU A 27 6.62 -7.61 4.25
N ALA A 28 7.52 -6.65 3.97
CA ALA A 28 8.69 -6.42 4.80
C ALA A 28 8.31 -6.00 6.22
N ALA A 29 7.31 -5.12 6.36
CA ALA A 29 6.81 -4.65 7.65
C ALA A 29 6.19 -5.80 8.46
N PHE A 30 5.42 -6.66 7.82
CA PHE A 30 4.83 -7.84 8.43
C PHE A 30 5.88 -8.87 8.83
N ALA A 31 6.76 -9.25 7.90
CA ALA A 31 7.79 -10.26 8.15
C ALA A 31 8.72 -9.83 9.29
N VAL A 32 9.28 -8.61 9.21
CA VAL A 32 10.14 -8.07 10.28
C VAL A 32 9.34 -7.84 11.55
N GLY A 33 8.18 -7.21 11.45
CA GLY A 33 7.33 -6.88 12.59
C GLY A 33 6.95 -8.11 13.38
N VAL A 34 6.36 -9.13 12.75
CA VAL A 34 5.88 -10.33 13.43
C VAL A 34 7.03 -11.24 13.85
N ALA A 35 7.99 -11.53 12.97
CA ALA A 35 9.07 -12.45 13.31
C ALA A 35 10.00 -11.89 14.39
N ALA A 36 10.41 -10.62 14.27
CA ALA A 36 11.29 -10.00 15.26
C ALA A 36 10.53 -9.64 16.55
N PHE A 37 9.21 -9.41 16.49
CA PHE A 37 8.39 -9.31 17.70
C PHE A 37 8.30 -10.66 18.43
N ALA A 38 8.00 -11.76 17.73
CA ALA A 38 7.94 -13.09 18.32
C ALA A 38 9.29 -13.51 18.92
N ALA A 39 10.39 -13.29 18.18
CA ALA A 39 11.75 -13.54 18.66
C ALA A 39 12.10 -12.65 19.87
N GLY A 40 11.72 -11.36 19.82
CA GLY A 40 11.94 -10.43 20.91
C GLY A 40 11.20 -10.84 22.17
N VAL A 41 9.90 -11.13 22.09
CA VAL A 41 9.09 -11.61 23.22
C VAL A 41 9.62 -12.93 23.79
N GLY A 42 9.97 -13.89 22.92
CA GLY A 42 10.51 -15.19 23.34
C GLY A 42 11.87 -15.11 24.04
N THR A 43 12.69 -14.09 23.71
CA THR A 43 14.03 -13.90 24.29
C THR A 43 14.06 -12.86 25.42
N VAL A 44 12.92 -12.33 25.85
CA VAL A 44 12.84 -11.39 26.99
C VAL A 44 13.40 -12.03 28.26
N ALA A 45 13.20 -13.34 28.45
CA ALA A 45 13.71 -14.08 29.61
C ALA A 45 15.24 -13.96 29.79
N VAL A 46 15.98 -13.80 28.69
CA VAL A 46 17.45 -13.68 28.68
C VAL A 46 17.88 -12.20 28.61
N TRP A 47 16.95 -11.25 28.79
CA TRP A 47 17.14 -9.80 28.61
C TRP A 47 17.51 -9.33 27.19
N VAL A 48 17.92 -10.24 26.30
CA VAL A 48 18.20 -9.98 24.88
C VAL A 48 16.94 -9.60 24.10
N GLY A 49 15.76 -10.00 24.57
CA GLY A 49 14.50 -9.67 23.91
C GLY A 49 14.16 -8.18 23.88
N VAL A 50 14.55 -7.43 24.92
CA VAL A 50 14.26 -6.00 25.04
C VAL A 50 14.92 -5.18 23.90
N PRO A 51 16.23 -5.34 23.60
CA PRO A 51 16.82 -4.63 22.47
C PRO A 51 16.30 -5.11 21.11
N ILE A 52 15.94 -6.39 20.97
CA ILE A 52 15.30 -6.91 19.74
C ILE A 52 13.95 -6.22 19.53
N LEU A 53 13.10 -6.15 20.55
CA LEU A 53 11.81 -5.45 20.50
C LEU A 53 11.97 -3.97 20.13
N ALA A 54 12.96 -3.28 20.72
CA ALA A 54 13.24 -1.88 20.38
C ALA A 54 13.66 -1.73 18.91
N ALA A 55 14.55 -2.60 18.42
CA ALA A 55 14.97 -2.62 17.02
C ALA A 55 13.80 -2.90 16.06
N THR A 56 12.92 -3.85 16.39
CA THR A 56 11.70 -4.15 15.63
C THR A 56 10.82 -2.92 15.49
N LEU A 57 10.56 -2.21 16.59
CA LEU A 57 9.76 -0.98 16.57
C LEU A 57 10.41 0.12 15.73
N TYR A 58 11.74 0.25 15.73
CA TYR A 58 12.44 1.18 14.83
C TYR A 58 12.32 0.79 13.35
N ALA A 59 12.46 -0.49 13.03
CA ALA A 59 12.33 -0.99 11.66
C ALA A 59 10.91 -0.73 11.12
N VAL A 60 9.89 -1.07 11.92
CA VAL A 60 8.48 -0.85 11.56
C VAL A 60 8.16 0.64 11.45
N ARG A 61 8.71 1.50 12.32
CA ARG A 61 8.61 2.97 12.18
C ARG A 61 9.20 3.49 10.87
N GLY A 62 10.32 2.94 10.43
CA GLY A 62 10.94 3.30 9.15
C GLY A 62 10.04 2.95 7.96
N LEU A 63 9.46 1.74 7.99
CA LEU A 63 8.55 1.27 6.95
C LEU A 63 7.21 2.03 6.97
N SER A 64 6.69 2.37 8.14
CA SER A 64 5.49 3.20 8.28
C SER A 64 5.73 4.63 7.77
N ALA A 65 6.93 5.18 7.93
CA ALA A 65 7.31 6.46 7.32
C ALA A 65 7.33 6.38 5.79
N ALA A 66 7.84 5.29 5.21
CA ALA A 66 7.81 5.07 3.77
C ALA A 66 6.36 4.99 3.24
N ALA A 67 5.47 4.28 3.96
CA ALA A 67 4.05 4.21 3.66
C ALA A 67 3.36 5.60 3.66
N ARG A 68 3.66 6.44 4.66
CA ARG A 68 3.15 7.83 4.71
C ARG A 68 3.64 8.68 3.53
N GLY A 69 4.90 8.51 3.12
CA GLY A 69 5.46 9.20 1.95
C GLY A 69 4.70 8.88 0.67
N ARG A 70 4.33 7.60 0.48
CA ARG A 70 3.50 7.17 -0.65
C ARG A 70 2.08 7.71 -0.58
N LEU A 71 1.48 7.71 0.61
CA LEU A 71 0.15 8.28 0.82
C LEU A 71 0.12 9.77 0.45
N ALA A 72 1.17 10.52 0.82
CA ALA A 72 1.32 11.93 0.45
C ALA A 72 1.48 12.13 -1.06
N ALA A 73 2.23 11.25 -1.73
CA ALA A 73 2.37 11.26 -3.18
C ALA A 73 1.04 10.96 -3.91
N LEU A 74 0.25 10.01 -3.39
CA LEU A 74 -1.05 9.63 -3.96
C LEU A 74 -2.11 10.72 -3.74
N LEU A 75 -2.23 11.26 -2.52
CA LEU A 75 -3.21 12.29 -2.17
C LEU A 75 -2.82 13.69 -2.67
N ARG A 76 -1.58 13.88 -3.15
CA ARG A 76 -0.99 15.18 -3.51
C ARG A 76 -1.15 16.23 -2.41
N ARG A 77 -1.16 15.78 -1.16
CA ARG A 77 -1.28 16.62 0.04
C ARG A 77 -0.26 16.16 1.07
N PRO A 78 0.34 17.09 1.83
CA PRO A 78 1.22 16.72 2.92
C PRO A 78 0.43 15.94 3.98
N VAL A 79 0.84 14.70 4.25
CA VAL A 79 0.31 13.90 5.34
C VAL A 79 0.97 14.35 6.64
N ALA A 80 0.18 14.59 7.69
CA ALA A 80 0.68 15.00 9.00
C ALA A 80 1.74 14.00 9.50
N ARG A 81 2.90 14.51 9.90
CA ARG A 81 3.97 13.68 10.46
C ARG A 81 3.68 13.41 11.93
N PRO A 82 3.51 12.15 12.37
CA PRO A 82 3.25 11.88 13.77
C PRO A 82 4.40 12.32 14.66
N ARG A 83 4.05 12.85 15.82
CA ARG A 83 5.02 13.19 16.86
C ARG A 83 5.34 11.94 17.68
N TYR A 84 6.39 11.24 17.29
CA TYR A 84 6.96 10.19 18.11
C TYR A 84 7.51 10.78 19.42
N LYS A 85 7.34 10.06 20.53
CA LYS A 85 7.89 10.43 21.83
C LYS A 85 9.41 10.57 21.70
N ARG A 86 9.91 11.79 21.85
CA ARG A 86 11.36 12.04 21.92
C ARG A 86 11.82 11.75 23.34
N ALA A 87 12.90 10.98 23.48
CA ALA A 87 13.58 10.88 24.75
C ALA A 87 14.07 12.29 25.17
N PRO A 88 14.05 12.65 26.46
CA PRO A 88 14.61 13.92 26.94
C PRO A 88 16.03 14.16 26.43
N GLY A 89 16.44 15.40 26.20
CA GLY A 89 17.78 15.73 25.66
C GLY A 89 18.93 15.17 26.52
N ASP A 90 18.69 15.01 27.82
CA ASP A 90 19.57 14.41 28.83
C ASP A 90 19.28 12.89 29.05
N ALA A 91 18.78 12.19 28.04
CA ALA A 91 18.61 10.74 28.11
C ALA A 91 19.88 10.04 27.62
N GLY A 92 20.48 9.20 28.48
CA GLY A 92 21.56 8.30 28.07
C GLY A 92 21.18 7.44 26.85
N ARG A 93 22.18 7.01 26.07
CA ARG A 93 21.99 6.29 24.78
C ARG A 93 21.01 5.12 24.90
N MET A 94 21.06 4.37 25.99
CA MET A 94 20.17 3.24 26.26
C MET A 94 18.71 3.69 26.45
N ARG A 95 18.45 4.74 27.24
CA ARG A 95 17.10 5.28 27.46
C ARG A 95 16.49 5.85 26.17
N ARG A 96 17.32 6.38 25.28
CA ARG A 96 16.90 6.83 23.95
C ARG A 96 16.55 5.66 23.03
N PHE A 97 17.32 4.58 23.05
CA PHE A 97 17.07 3.37 22.27
C PHE A 97 15.80 2.63 22.71
N LEU A 98 15.51 2.60 24.01
CA LEU A 98 14.31 1.95 24.57
C LEU A 98 13.05 2.83 24.48
N ALA A 99 13.16 4.09 24.08
CA ALA A 99 12.05 5.02 23.99
C ALA A 99 10.83 4.49 23.17
N PRO A 100 11.00 3.79 22.03
CA PRO A 100 9.88 3.27 21.25
C PRO A 100 8.98 2.30 22.01
N LEU A 101 9.53 1.53 22.97
CA LEU A 101 8.79 0.56 23.76
C LEU A 101 7.71 1.24 24.62
N THR A 102 8.00 2.45 25.09
CA THR A 102 7.08 3.25 25.91
C THR A 102 6.22 4.21 25.08
N ASP A 103 6.32 4.16 23.75
CA ASP A 103 5.60 5.06 22.85
C ASP A 103 4.41 4.30 22.21
N PRO A 104 3.16 4.63 22.59
CA PRO A 104 1.96 4.01 22.03
C PRO A 104 1.90 4.07 20.50
N ARG A 105 2.56 5.06 19.87
CA ARG A 105 2.56 5.17 18.41
C ARG A 105 3.39 4.08 17.73
N SER A 106 4.47 3.61 18.35
CA SER A 106 5.26 2.50 17.78
C SER A 106 4.45 1.21 17.72
N TRP A 107 3.63 0.98 18.75
CA TRP A 107 2.74 -0.18 18.83
C TRP A 107 1.63 -0.11 17.79
N LYS A 108 1.07 1.09 17.55
CA LYS A 108 0.14 1.30 16.42
C LYS A 108 0.79 1.03 15.07
N ASP A 109 2.05 1.41 14.88
CA ASP A 109 2.77 1.11 13.64
C ASP A 109 2.98 -0.41 13.44
N LEU A 110 3.15 -1.18 14.53
CA LEU A 110 3.20 -2.65 14.49
C LEU A 110 1.84 -3.28 14.12
N VAL A 111 0.75 -2.78 14.69
CA VAL A 111 -0.61 -3.19 14.30
C VAL A 111 -0.88 -2.86 12.83
N TRP A 112 -0.46 -1.68 12.36
CA TRP A 112 -0.53 -1.33 10.95
C TRP A 112 0.23 -2.32 10.07
N ALA A 113 1.44 -2.73 10.45
CA ALA A 113 2.20 -3.73 9.68
C ALA A 113 1.45 -5.07 9.57
N ALA A 114 0.77 -5.49 10.64
CA ALA A 114 -0.04 -6.71 10.65
C ALA A 114 -1.29 -6.61 9.74
N VAL A 115 -2.01 -5.50 9.82
CA VAL A 115 -3.29 -5.30 9.11
C VAL A 115 -3.08 -4.91 7.65
N GLN A 116 -2.04 -4.14 7.33
CA GLN A 116 -1.81 -3.64 5.97
C GLN A 116 -1.34 -4.74 5.04
N PHE A 117 -0.66 -5.78 5.54
CA PHE A 117 -0.19 -6.90 4.72
C PHE A 117 -1.30 -7.61 3.93
N PRO A 118 -2.38 -8.14 4.53
CA PRO A 118 -3.45 -8.81 3.78
C PRO A 118 -4.12 -7.88 2.76
N VAL A 119 -4.29 -6.59 3.12
CA VAL A 119 -4.91 -5.58 2.23
C VAL A 119 -4.00 -5.25 1.04
N ALA A 120 -2.69 -5.14 1.29
CA ALA A 120 -1.69 -4.90 0.25
C ALA A 120 -1.54 -6.11 -0.67
N LEU A 121 -1.51 -7.32 -0.11
CA LEU A 121 -1.47 -8.58 -0.86
C LEU A 121 -2.72 -8.72 -1.76
N PHE A 122 -3.91 -8.52 -1.21
CA PHE A 122 -5.15 -8.58 -1.99
C PHE A 122 -5.14 -7.55 -3.13
N GLY A 123 -4.79 -6.30 -2.84
CA GLY A 123 -4.76 -5.26 -3.87
C GLY A 123 -3.70 -5.50 -4.94
N PHE A 124 -2.56 -6.08 -4.57
CA PHE A 124 -1.52 -6.49 -5.51
C PHE A 124 -1.99 -7.62 -6.42
N VAL A 125 -2.49 -8.72 -5.84
CA VAL A 125 -2.99 -9.87 -6.60
C VAL A 125 -4.14 -9.45 -7.50
N ALA A 126 -5.13 -8.75 -6.98
CA ALA A 126 -6.26 -8.27 -7.78
C ALA A 126 -5.82 -7.34 -8.92
N GLY A 127 -4.88 -6.41 -8.65
CA GLY A 127 -4.34 -5.51 -9.66
C GLY A 127 -3.56 -6.23 -10.77
N VAL A 128 -2.67 -7.16 -10.39
CA VAL A 128 -1.87 -7.95 -11.33
C VAL A 128 -2.77 -8.87 -12.15
N THR A 129 -3.72 -9.57 -11.51
CA THR A 129 -4.68 -10.42 -12.21
C THR A 129 -5.52 -9.61 -13.20
N TRP A 130 -5.98 -8.42 -12.82
CA TRP A 130 -6.73 -7.55 -13.73
C TRP A 130 -5.91 -7.20 -14.98
N TRP A 131 -4.65 -6.79 -14.78
CA TRP A 131 -3.73 -6.52 -15.90
C TRP A 131 -3.47 -7.75 -16.76
N ALA A 132 -3.26 -8.92 -16.14
CA ALA A 132 -3.03 -10.17 -16.84
C ALA A 132 -4.23 -10.55 -17.71
N VAL A 133 -5.46 -10.40 -17.19
CA VAL A 133 -6.70 -10.66 -17.94
C VAL A 133 -6.87 -9.65 -19.08
N THR A 134 -6.69 -8.34 -18.81
CA THR A 134 -6.77 -7.32 -19.87
C THR A 134 -5.79 -7.65 -21.00
N LEU A 135 -4.54 -7.98 -20.68
CA LEU A 135 -3.52 -8.31 -21.68
C LEU A 135 -3.83 -9.62 -22.42
N ALA A 136 -4.26 -10.66 -21.71
CA ALA A 136 -4.63 -11.94 -22.33
C ALA A 136 -5.77 -11.73 -23.34
N VAL A 137 -6.86 -11.07 -22.93
CA VAL A 137 -8.00 -10.84 -23.81
C VAL A 137 -7.65 -9.90 -24.98
N THR A 138 -6.81 -8.89 -24.74
CA THR A 138 -6.34 -7.97 -25.81
C THR A 138 -5.45 -8.65 -26.83
N LEU A 139 -4.58 -9.56 -26.38
CA LEU A 139 -3.64 -10.29 -27.23
C LEU A 139 -4.26 -11.56 -27.82
N TYR A 140 -5.52 -11.89 -27.49
CA TYR A 140 -6.20 -13.07 -28.01
C TYR A 140 -6.20 -13.19 -29.54
N PRO A 141 -6.39 -12.13 -30.35
CA PRO A 141 -6.27 -12.23 -31.81
C PRO A 141 -4.88 -12.69 -32.28
N LEU A 142 -3.84 -12.47 -31.47
CA LEU A 142 -2.45 -12.80 -31.79
C LEU A 142 -2.06 -14.22 -31.37
N TYR A 143 -2.63 -14.78 -30.30
CA TYR A 143 -2.25 -16.13 -29.83
C TYR A 143 -3.39 -17.15 -29.90
N GLY A 144 -4.63 -16.70 -30.09
CA GLY A 144 -5.83 -17.54 -30.02
C GLY A 144 -5.83 -18.67 -31.05
N TRP A 145 -5.26 -18.43 -32.23
CA TRP A 145 -5.11 -19.50 -33.25
C TRP A 145 -4.21 -20.64 -32.75
N LEU A 146 -3.17 -20.32 -31.97
CA LEU A 146 -2.21 -21.30 -31.48
C LEU A 146 -2.87 -22.24 -30.47
N ILE A 147 -3.72 -21.68 -29.60
CA ILE A 147 -4.52 -22.42 -28.62
C ILE A 147 -5.48 -23.36 -29.33
N ARG A 148 -6.26 -22.86 -30.30
CA ARG A 148 -7.19 -23.70 -31.08
C ARG A 148 -6.49 -24.88 -31.75
N ARG A 149 -5.23 -24.70 -32.18
CA ARG A 149 -4.48 -25.74 -32.90
C ARG A 149 -3.87 -26.81 -31.99
N HIS A 150 -3.55 -26.49 -30.73
CA HIS A 150 -2.73 -27.39 -29.87
C HIS A 150 -3.40 -27.76 -28.55
N VAL A 151 -4.51 -27.13 -28.18
CA VAL A 151 -5.24 -27.38 -26.94
C VAL A 151 -6.57 -28.02 -27.30
N GLU A 152 -6.80 -29.25 -26.87
CA GLU A 152 -8.05 -30.01 -27.13
C GLU A 152 -9.26 -29.45 -26.36
N THR A 153 -9.06 -28.46 -25.48
CA THR A 153 -10.12 -27.85 -24.69
C THR A 153 -10.70 -26.63 -25.40
N ASP A 154 -12.03 -26.57 -25.51
CA ASP A 154 -12.75 -25.39 -26.00
C ASP A 154 -12.46 -24.18 -25.09
N GLY A 155 -11.66 -23.24 -25.61
CA GLY A 155 -11.28 -22.01 -24.92
C GLY A 155 -12.41 -20.98 -24.93
N MET A 156 -12.16 -19.84 -25.60
CA MET A 156 -13.18 -18.79 -25.77
C MET A 156 -14.35 -19.22 -26.66
N GLU A 157 -14.17 -20.29 -27.45
CA GLU A 157 -15.20 -20.89 -28.31
C GLU A 157 -16.35 -21.48 -27.51
N TYR A 158 -16.09 -21.96 -26.30
CA TYR A 158 -17.14 -22.39 -25.38
C TYR A 158 -18.08 -21.23 -25.05
N ALA A 159 -17.51 -20.04 -24.79
CA ALA A 159 -18.30 -18.86 -24.47
C ALA A 159 -19.11 -18.37 -25.68
N THR A 160 -18.54 -18.37 -26.89
CA THR A 160 -19.25 -17.95 -28.12
C THR A 160 -20.33 -18.94 -28.53
N THR A 161 -20.10 -20.24 -28.34
CA THR A 161 -21.10 -21.29 -28.58
C THR A 161 -22.27 -21.15 -27.60
N TRP A 162 -21.99 -20.89 -26.32
CA TRP A 162 -23.03 -20.62 -25.32
C TRP A 162 -23.84 -19.35 -25.61
N LEU A 163 -23.19 -18.34 -26.19
CA LEU A 163 -23.83 -17.11 -26.69
C LEU A 163 -24.62 -17.31 -27.99
N GLY A 164 -24.56 -18.50 -28.60
CA GLY A 164 -25.25 -18.83 -29.86
C GLY A 164 -24.60 -18.22 -31.10
N TRP A 165 -23.36 -17.73 -31.01
CA TRP A 165 -22.62 -17.16 -32.14
C TRP A 165 -21.94 -18.25 -32.98
N GLY A 166 -21.58 -19.36 -32.34
CA GLY A 166 -20.92 -20.52 -32.97
C GLY A 166 -19.47 -20.65 -32.52
N ASP A 167 -18.73 -21.50 -33.25
CA ASP A 167 -17.34 -21.88 -32.99
C ASP A 167 -16.34 -21.18 -33.94
N ALA A 168 -16.79 -20.19 -34.72
CA ALA A 168 -15.93 -19.50 -35.68
C ALA A 168 -14.86 -18.67 -34.96
N TYR A 169 -13.63 -18.66 -35.51
CA TYR A 169 -12.52 -17.91 -34.93
C TYR A 169 -12.76 -16.40 -34.91
N SER A 170 -13.50 -15.89 -35.90
CA SER A 170 -13.95 -14.49 -35.96
C SER A 170 -14.79 -14.11 -34.75
N ASP A 171 -15.63 -15.03 -34.27
CA ASP A 171 -16.61 -14.74 -33.22
C ASP A 171 -15.91 -14.73 -31.86
N ALA A 172 -14.98 -15.66 -31.65
CA ALA A 172 -14.11 -15.67 -30.47
C ALA A 172 -13.23 -14.42 -30.41
N THR A 173 -12.70 -13.98 -31.55
CA THR A 173 -11.90 -12.75 -31.66
C THR A 173 -12.75 -11.51 -31.41
N THR A 174 -13.99 -11.49 -31.89
CA THR A 174 -14.95 -10.38 -31.64
C THR A 174 -15.33 -10.32 -30.17
N LEU A 175 -15.61 -11.45 -29.54
CA LEU A 175 -15.88 -11.54 -28.11
C LEU A 175 -14.68 -11.07 -27.28
N ALA A 176 -13.46 -11.45 -27.66
CA ALA A 176 -12.24 -10.95 -27.03
C ALA A 176 -12.06 -9.44 -27.24
N GLY A 177 -12.41 -8.90 -28.41
CA GLY A 177 -12.41 -7.45 -28.65
C GLY A 177 -13.35 -6.71 -27.69
N ILE A 178 -14.59 -7.21 -27.53
CA ILE A 178 -15.57 -6.68 -26.57
C ILE A 178 -15.05 -6.79 -25.14
N GLY A 179 -14.53 -7.96 -24.76
CA GLY A 179 -13.93 -8.18 -23.44
C GLY A 179 -12.78 -7.22 -23.16
N SER A 180 -11.89 -7.01 -24.12
CA SER A 180 -10.77 -6.06 -24.01
C SER A 180 -11.25 -4.64 -23.74
N PHE A 181 -12.28 -4.20 -24.46
CA PHE A 181 -12.88 -2.89 -24.26
C PHE A 181 -13.49 -2.75 -22.86
N VAL A 182 -14.26 -3.76 -22.43
CA VAL A 182 -14.91 -3.78 -21.11
C VAL A 182 -13.87 -3.78 -19.99
N PHE A 183 -12.89 -4.70 -20.01
CA PHE A 183 -11.84 -4.79 -19.00
C PHE A 183 -11.00 -3.51 -18.93
N SER A 184 -10.69 -2.90 -20.08
CA SER A 184 -9.97 -1.62 -20.14
C SER A 184 -10.78 -0.45 -19.57
N MET A 185 -12.10 -0.42 -19.78
CA MET A 185 -12.97 0.60 -19.18
C MET A 185 -13.12 0.44 -17.67
N LEU A 186 -13.20 -0.80 -17.17
CA LEU A 186 -13.31 -1.07 -15.73
C LEU A 186 -11.99 -0.90 -14.98
N GLN A 187 -10.85 -1.08 -15.65
CA GLN A 187 -9.52 -0.98 -15.06
C GLN A 187 -9.29 0.26 -14.17
N PRO A 188 -9.58 1.51 -14.59
CA PRO A 188 -9.41 2.68 -13.72
C PRO A 188 -10.34 2.66 -12.50
N VAL A 189 -11.51 2.03 -12.56
CA VAL A 189 -12.43 1.94 -11.43
C VAL A 189 -11.91 0.93 -10.41
N VAL A 190 -11.50 -0.25 -10.88
CA VAL A 190 -10.98 -1.34 -10.04
C VAL A 190 -9.69 -0.91 -9.33
N LEU A 191 -8.69 -0.43 -10.08
CA LEU A 191 -7.41 -0.01 -9.52
C LEU A 191 -7.58 1.12 -8.50
N ARG A 192 -8.46 2.08 -8.80
CA ARG A 192 -8.76 3.17 -7.87
C ARG A 192 -9.50 2.69 -6.62
N GLY A 193 -10.40 1.72 -6.74
CA GLY A 193 -11.07 1.08 -5.61
C GLY A 193 -10.06 0.40 -4.67
N LEU A 194 -9.15 -0.38 -5.23
CA LEU A 194 -8.08 -1.06 -4.49
C LEU A 194 -7.12 -0.05 -3.84
N ALA A 195 -6.72 1.00 -4.56
CA ALA A 195 -5.86 2.06 -4.03
C ALA A 195 -6.56 2.81 -2.88
N LYS A 196 -7.87 3.11 -3.00
CA LYS A 196 -8.66 3.73 -1.94
C LYS A 196 -8.71 2.85 -0.70
N MET A 197 -8.97 1.55 -0.85
CA MET A 197 -9.01 0.60 0.27
C MET A 197 -7.68 0.58 1.03
N GLN A 198 -6.56 0.48 0.32
CA GLN A 198 -5.22 0.54 0.94
C GLN A 198 -4.96 1.89 1.62
N SER A 199 -5.28 2.99 0.94
CA SER A 199 -5.08 4.34 1.48
C SER A 199 -5.96 4.63 2.70
N ALA A 200 -7.12 3.99 2.82
CA ALA A 200 -8.01 4.13 3.96
C ALA A 200 -7.42 3.49 5.21
N VAL A 201 -6.79 2.32 5.09
CA VAL A 201 -6.08 1.66 6.19
C VAL A 201 -4.84 2.47 6.59
N ASP A 202 -4.07 2.93 5.60
CA ASP A 202 -2.91 3.80 5.84
C ASP A 202 -3.34 5.08 6.56
N ALA A 203 -4.39 5.76 6.11
CA ALA A 203 -4.91 6.97 6.77
C ALA A 203 -5.43 6.65 8.19
N ALA A 204 -6.30 5.65 8.35
CA ALA A 204 -6.90 5.34 9.64
C ALA A 204 -5.86 5.03 10.73
N LEU A 205 -4.80 4.29 10.38
CA LEU A 205 -3.80 3.85 11.35
C LEU A 205 -2.60 4.79 11.45
N LEU A 206 -2.21 5.45 10.35
CA LEU A 206 -1.00 6.29 10.29
C LEU A 206 -1.27 7.79 10.42
N THR A 207 -2.52 8.26 10.38
CA THR A 207 -2.88 9.69 10.51
C THR A 207 -3.92 9.95 11.60
N SER A 208 -3.95 9.10 12.63
CA SER A 208 -4.90 9.18 13.75
C SER A 208 -5.04 10.63 14.29
N PRO A 209 -6.27 11.13 14.58
CA PRO A 209 -6.55 12.53 14.94
C PRO A 209 -5.76 13.10 16.13
N ALA A 210 -5.17 12.24 16.95
CA ALA A 210 -4.30 12.63 18.06
C ALA A 210 -3.05 13.42 17.61
N ASP A 211 -2.67 13.36 16.32
CA ASP A 211 -1.57 14.14 15.75
C ASP A 211 -1.96 15.59 15.39
N GLU A 212 -3.25 15.91 15.24
CA GLU A 212 -3.74 17.22 14.80
C GLU A 212 -3.97 18.23 15.94
N VAL A 213 -4.17 17.77 17.18
CA VAL A 213 -4.62 18.65 18.29
C VAL A 213 -3.54 18.79 19.37
N ARG A 214 -2.47 19.53 19.08
CA ARG A 214 -1.83 20.37 20.12
C ARG A 214 -1.22 21.62 19.46
N PRO A 215 -1.86 22.80 19.56
CA PRO A 215 -1.19 24.05 19.22
C PRO A 215 0.11 24.17 20.04
N PRO A 216 1.12 24.89 19.54
CA PRO A 216 2.32 25.17 20.33
C PRO A 216 1.87 25.69 21.70
N VAL A 217 2.34 25.07 22.78
CA VAL A 217 2.07 25.52 24.13
C VAL A 217 2.42 27.00 24.15
N VAL A 218 1.44 27.87 24.48
CA VAL A 218 1.59 29.33 24.47
C VAL A 218 2.86 29.76 25.22
N GLY A 219 3.31 28.98 26.20
CA GLY A 219 4.60 29.12 26.88
C GLY A 219 5.82 29.19 25.96
N ASP A 220 5.91 28.40 24.89
CA ASP A 220 7.07 28.41 23.97
C ASP A 220 7.05 29.63 23.03
N ALA A 221 5.86 30.16 22.73
CA ALA A 221 5.70 31.39 21.96
C ALA A 221 6.01 32.62 22.84
N VAL A 222 5.54 32.62 24.09
CA VAL A 222 5.81 33.68 25.08
C VAL A 222 7.28 33.70 25.50
N ALA A 223 7.91 32.54 25.67
CA ALA A 223 9.35 32.45 25.97
C ALA A 223 10.20 33.01 24.82
N ARG A 224 9.88 32.66 23.57
CA ARG A 224 10.56 33.22 22.39
C ARG A 224 10.30 34.71 22.19
N ALA A 225 9.10 35.19 22.51
CA ALA A 225 8.78 36.62 22.48
C ALA A 225 9.57 37.40 23.56
N ARG A 226 9.63 36.88 24.80
CA ARG A 226 10.46 37.46 25.87
C ARG A 226 11.94 37.51 25.51
N GLN A 227 12.47 36.45 24.90
CA GLN A 227 13.88 36.38 24.52
C GLN A 227 14.23 37.37 23.39
N ARG A 228 13.27 37.71 22.52
CA ARG A 228 13.42 38.73 21.47
C ARG A 228 13.28 40.17 21.98
N LEU A 229 12.63 40.38 23.13
CA LEU A 229 12.47 41.69 23.76
C LEU A 229 13.60 42.01 24.76
N ALA A 230 14.46 41.04 25.06
CA ALA A 230 15.60 41.18 25.96
C ALA A 230 16.93 41.44 25.22
N VAL A 231 16.88 41.69 23.90
CA VAL A 231 17.99 42.11 23.04
C VAL A 231 17.66 43.50 22.51
#